data_AF-A0A1Y0N1Z9-F1
#
_entry.id   AF-A0A1Y0N1Z9-F1
#
_cell.length_a   1.000
_cell.length_b   1.000
_cell.length_c   1.000
_cell.angle_alpha   90.00
_cell.angle_beta   90.00
_cell.angle_gamma   90.00
#
_symmetry.space_group_name_H-M   'P 1'
#
loop_
_entity.id
_entity.type
_entity.pdbx_description
1 polymer ?
#
loop_
_entity_poly.entity_id
_entity_poly.type
_entity_poly.pdbx_seq_one_letter_code
_entity_poly.pdbx_strand_id
1 'polypeptide(L)'
;MTETISNNEKSLNILNKLILNGFYDGNISAKKIELNRKKGLFNSGGIHRIIGVLNNKNKFELNLDFKFPMNIILKVAIGIGIIFSIATLVNGNWFLIIPFFNVPFLIIFIDFKLKKKKEIKILTSKFLELYKSEYEME
;
A
#
# COMPACT_ATOMS: atom_id res chain seq x y z
N MET A 1 11.43 -6.86 6.97
CA MET A 1 11.75 -5.51 7.47
C MET A 1 10.74 -4.55 6.89
N THR A 2 10.27 -3.57 7.67
CA THR A 2 9.40 -2.50 7.18
C THR A 2 10.29 -1.44 6.54
N GLU A 3 10.01 -1.10 5.28
CA GLU A 3 10.74 -0.04 4.59
C GLU A 3 10.36 1.32 5.18
N THR A 4 11.36 2.16 5.43
CA THR A 4 11.16 3.47 6.08
C THR A 4 11.91 4.57 5.37
N ILE A 5 11.34 5.78 5.35
CA ILE A 5 12.00 6.99 4.87
C ILE A 5 12.16 7.95 6.05
N SER A 6 13.34 8.53 6.24
CA SER A 6 13.57 9.52 7.30
C SER A 6 12.74 10.77 7.09
N ASN A 7 12.17 11.34 8.16
CA ASN A 7 11.46 12.61 8.07
C ASN A 7 12.44 13.77 8.26
N ASN A 8 13.11 14.14 7.17
CA ASN A 8 14.01 15.29 7.11
C ASN A 8 13.82 16.05 5.79
N GLU A 9 14.35 17.27 5.73
CA GLU A 9 14.19 18.16 4.58
C GLU A 9 14.66 17.52 3.27
N LYS A 10 15.83 16.87 3.26
CA LYS A 10 16.35 16.16 2.08
C LYS A 10 15.38 15.12 1.57
N SER A 11 14.82 14.29 2.46
CA SER A 11 13.90 13.22 2.09
C SER A 11 12.57 13.78 1.61
N LEU A 12 12.06 14.83 2.25
CA LEU A 12 10.84 15.52 1.82
C LEU A 12 11.02 16.17 0.45
N ASN A 13 12.19 16.76 0.17
CA ASN A 13 12.52 17.32 -1.13
C ASN A 13 12.51 16.24 -2.22
N ILE A 14 13.14 15.09 -1.99
CA ILE A 14 13.11 13.97 -2.96
C ILE A 14 11.69 13.44 -3.16
N LEU A 15 10.88 13.32 -2.09
CA LEU A 15 9.48 12.92 -2.20
C LEU A 15 8.67 13.92 -3.03
N ASN A 16 8.90 15.22 -2.87
CA ASN A 16 8.29 16.25 -3.71
C ASN A 16 8.76 16.15 -5.16
N LYS A 17 10.05 15.92 -5.42
CA LYS A 17 10.58 15.70 -6.77
C LYS A 17 9.96 14.48 -7.44
N LEU A 18 9.69 13.40 -6.72
CA LEU A 18 8.96 12.24 -7.24
C LEU A 18 7.56 12.62 -7.77
N ILE A 19 6.90 13.59 -7.13
CA ILE A 19 5.62 14.13 -7.58
C ILE A 19 5.79 15.08 -8.77
N LEU A 20 6.71 16.04 -8.66
CA LEU A 20 6.98 17.04 -9.70
C LEU A 20 7.43 16.40 -11.02
N ASN A 21 8.27 15.37 -10.95
CA ASN A 21 8.73 14.60 -12.12
C ASN A 21 7.66 13.64 -12.67
N GLY A 22 6.46 13.62 -12.08
CA GLY A 22 5.34 12.83 -12.56
C GLY A 22 5.47 11.32 -12.35
N PHE A 23 6.35 10.85 -11.47
CA PHE A 23 6.40 9.42 -11.10
C PHE A 23 5.23 9.03 -10.19
N TYR A 24 4.82 9.96 -9.33
CA TYR A 24 3.72 9.80 -8.38
C TYR A 24 2.81 11.03 -8.39
N ASP A 25 1.58 10.86 -7.95
CA ASP A 25 0.64 11.91 -7.57
C ASP A 25 0.30 11.73 -6.09
N GLY A 26 0.04 12.79 -5.34
CA GLY A 26 -0.35 12.62 -3.94
C GLY A 26 -0.06 13.83 -3.08
N ASN A 27 -0.05 13.59 -1.77
CA ASN A 27 0.18 14.64 -0.77
C ASN A 27 1.22 14.18 0.25
N ILE A 28 2.11 15.10 0.62
CA ILE A 28 3.15 14.89 1.63
C ILE A 28 2.88 15.91 2.73
N SER A 29 2.70 15.40 3.95
CA SER A 29 2.52 16.21 5.16
C SER A 29 3.55 15.79 6.22
N ALA A 30 3.74 16.64 7.23
CA ALA A 30 4.70 16.38 8.31
C ALA A 30 4.50 15.04 9.04
N LYS A 31 3.28 14.50 9.05
CA LYS A 31 2.93 13.25 9.76
C LYS A 31 2.57 12.09 8.85
N LYS A 32 2.27 12.37 7.58
CA LYS A 32 1.72 11.38 6.65
C LYS A 32 2.11 11.66 5.22
N ILE A 33 2.47 10.61 4.50
CA ILE A 33 2.68 10.60 3.06
C ILE A 33 1.56 9.78 2.43
N GLU A 34 0.96 10.28 1.36
CA GLU A 34 0.05 9.52 0.52
C GLU A 34 0.49 9.66 -0.94
N LEU A 35 0.92 8.56 -1.55
CA LEU A 35 1.42 8.55 -2.92
C LEU A 35 0.65 7.53 -3.76
N ASN A 36 0.23 7.98 -4.93
CA ASN A 36 -0.38 7.20 -5.97
C ASN A 36 0.61 7.14 -7.11
N ARG A 37 1.02 5.94 -7.51
CA ARG A 37 1.92 5.82 -8.65
C ARG A 37 1.21 6.32 -9.91
N LYS A 38 1.83 7.27 -10.60
CA LYS A 38 1.32 7.82 -11.85
C LYS A 38 1.58 6.84 -13.00
N LYS A 39 0.70 6.86 -14.00
CA LYS A 39 0.58 5.84 -15.05
C LYS A 39 1.86 5.64 -15.87
N GLY A 40 2.19 4.38 -16.17
CA GLY A 40 3.10 3.96 -17.25
C GLY A 40 2.50 2.74 -17.98
N LEU A 41 3.10 2.29 -19.09
CA LEU A 41 2.56 1.33 -20.10
C LEU A 41 1.92 0.03 -19.54
N PHE A 42 2.21 -0.36 -18.28
CA PHE A 42 1.71 -1.57 -17.62
C PHE A 42 1.03 -1.28 -16.25
N ASN A 43 0.13 -0.30 -16.23
CA ASN A 43 -0.86 0.07 -15.19
C ASN A 43 -0.78 -0.60 -13.80
N SER A 44 -0.27 0.14 -12.81
CA SER A 44 -0.60 -0.02 -11.37
C SER A 44 -0.98 1.33 -10.74
N GLY A 45 -1.63 2.21 -11.49
CA GLY A 45 -2.38 3.36 -10.93
C GLY A 45 -3.73 2.94 -10.34
N GLY A 46 -3.84 1.68 -9.90
CA GLY A 46 -5.10 1.00 -9.60
C GLY A 46 -5.72 1.38 -8.25
N ILE A 47 -6.43 0.43 -7.67
CA ILE A 47 -7.15 0.48 -6.39
C ILE A 47 -6.26 0.66 -5.14
N HIS A 48 -4.95 0.85 -5.31
CA HIS A 48 -3.98 0.93 -4.21
C HIS A 48 -3.31 2.30 -4.15
N ARG A 49 -2.91 2.69 -2.94
CA ARG A 49 -2.07 3.86 -2.66
C ARG A 49 -0.97 3.48 -1.68
N ILE A 50 0.18 4.11 -1.79
CA ILE A 50 1.25 4.00 -0.80
C ILE A 50 0.98 5.03 0.29
N ILE A 51 1.06 4.60 1.55
CA ILE A 51 0.94 5.47 2.71
C ILE A 51 2.23 5.38 3.53
N GLY A 52 2.78 6.52 3.91
CA GLY A 52 3.81 6.63 4.94
C GLY A 52 3.19 7.19 6.21
N VAL A 53 3.31 6.51 7.35
CA VAL A 53 2.87 7.05 8.66
C VAL A 53 4.11 7.32 9.50
N LEU A 54 4.19 8.51 10.08
CA LEU A 54 5.31 8.87 10.95
C LEU A 54 5.30 8.01 12.22
N ASN A 55 6.44 7.38 12.53
CA ASN A 55 6.65 6.61 13.75
C ASN A 55 7.40 7.41 14.82
N ASN A 56 7.53 6.82 16.00
CA ASN A 56 8.24 7.44 17.15
C ASN A 56 9.73 7.69 16.91
N LYS A 57 10.31 7.13 15.83
CA LYS A 57 11.72 7.33 15.43
C LYS A 57 11.89 8.43 14.38
N ASN A 58 10.86 9.24 14.16
CA ASN A 58 10.82 10.28 13.13
C ASN A 58 11.11 9.72 11.72
N LYS A 59 10.56 8.53 11.41
CA LYS A 59 10.62 7.91 10.10
C LYS A 59 9.21 7.59 9.61
N PHE A 60 8.96 7.78 8.33
CA PHE A 60 7.75 7.33 7.67
C PHE A 60 7.83 5.84 7.42
N GLU A 61 6.96 5.06 8.06
CA GLU A 61 6.79 3.64 7.78
C GLU A 61 5.91 3.46 6.55
N LEU A 62 6.48 2.86 5.51
CA LEU A 62 5.81 2.69 4.23
C LEU A 62 4.90 1.47 4.24
N ASN A 63 3.67 1.67 3.79
CA ASN A 63 2.67 0.65 3.64
C ASN A 63 1.89 0.83 2.34
N LEU A 64 1.20 -0.21 1.89
CA LEU A 64 0.22 -0.13 0.82
C LEU A 64 -1.17 -0.19 1.46
N ASP A 65 -2.10 0.61 0.97
CA ASP A 65 -3.49 0.64 1.39
C ASP A 65 -4.41 0.65 0.16
N PHE A 66 -5.65 0.21 0.34
CA PHE A 66 -6.68 0.34 -0.68
C PHE A 66 -7.21 1.78 -0.72
N LYS A 67 -7.42 2.29 -1.93
CA LYS A 67 -8.14 3.55 -2.15
C LYS A 67 -9.62 3.35 -1.84
N PHE A 68 -10.29 4.45 -1.50
CA PHE A 68 -11.75 4.49 -1.55
C PHE A 68 -12.20 4.33 -3.03
N PRO A 69 -13.27 3.57 -3.32
CA PRO A 69 -14.17 2.87 -2.38
C PRO A 69 -13.72 1.46 -1.99
N MET A 70 -12.67 0.92 -2.60
CA MET A 70 -12.24 -0.47 -2.42
C MET A 70 -11.95 -0.86 -0.97
N ASN A 71 -11.40 0.06 -0.17
CA ASN A 71 -11.20 -0.16 1.27
C ASN A 71 -12.53 -0.46 1.99
N ILE A 72 -13.61 0.23 1.63
CA ILE A 72 -14.94 0.00 2.21
C ILE A 72 -15.50 -1.33 1.71
N ILE A 73 -15.39 -1.60 0.42
CA ILE A 73 -15.86 -2.88 -0.18
C ILE A 73 -15.20 -4.06 0.53
N LEU A 74 -13.88 -4.01 0.77
CA LEU A 74 -13.18 -5.08 1.46
C LEU A 74 -13.68 -5.27 2.90
N LYS A 75 -13.87 -4.18 3.65
CA LYS A 75 -14.41 -4.25 5.02
C LYS A 75 -15.82 -4.85 5.06
N VAL A 76 -16.69 -4.45 4.14
CA VAL A 76 -18.05 -4.98 4.01
C VAL A 76 -18.02 -6.46 3.62
N ALA A 77 -17.18 -6.84 2.65
CA ALA A 77 -17.03 -8.24 2.21
C ALA A 77 -16.55 -9.14 3.35
N ILE A 78 -15.61 -8.68 4.18
CA ILE A 78 -15.17 -9.40 5.38
C ILE A 78 -16.34 -9.57 6.35
N GLY A 79 -17.11 -8.51 6.60
CA GLY A 79 -18.29 -8.58 7.46
C GLY A 79 -19.34 -9.60 6.98
N ILE A 80 -19.67 -9.57 5.69
CA ILE A 80 -20.58 -10.55 5.06
C ILE A 80 -20.02 -11.97 5.19
N GLY A 81 -18.73 -12.15 4.95
CA GLY A 81 -18.10 -13.46 5.04
C GLY A 81 -18.06 -14.05 6.45
N ILE A 82 -17.94 -13.21 7.49
CA ILE A 82 -18.08 -13.65 8.89
C ILE A 82 -19.52 -14.12 9.15
N ILE A 83 -20.53 -13.35 8.74
CA ILE A 83 -21.95 -13.71 8.91
C ILE A 83 -22.25 -15.03 8.17
N PHE A 84 -21.77 -15.18 6.94
CA PHE A 84 -21.89 -16.41 6.16
C PHE A 84 -21.22 -17.60 6.86
N SER A 85 -20.04 -17.40 7.43
CA SER A 85 -19.31 -18.44 8.18
C SER A 85 -20.11 -18.90 9.40
N ILE A 86 -20.71 -17.98 10.16
CA ILE A 86 -21.56 -18.34 11.30
C ILE A 86 -22.81 -19.11 10.85
N ALA A 87 -23.51 -18.64 9.82
CA ALA A 87 -24.72 -19.28 9.32
C ALA A 87 -24.46 -20.71 8.81
N THR A 88 -23.36 -20.91 8.09
CA THR A 88 -22.95 -22.24 7.59
C THR A 88 -22.53 -23.20 8.70
N LEU A 89 -21.86 -22.70 9.76
CA LEU A 89 -21.55 -23.50 10.95
C LEU A 89 -22.82 -23.99 11.66
N VAL A 90 -23.79 -23.09 11.86
CA VAL A 90 -25.08 -23.44 12.51
C VAL A 90 -25.83 -24.51 11.71
N ASN A 91 -25.78 -24.44 10.38
CA ASN A 91 -26.42 -25.41 9.49
C ASN A 91 -25.63 -26.73 9.32
N GLY A 92 -24.52 -26.93 10.04
CA GLY A 92 -23.68 -28.13 9.95
C GLY A 92 -22.83 -28.21 8.66
N ASN A 93 -22.91 -27.23 7.78
CA ASN A 93 -22.24 -27.19 6.47
C ASN A 93 -20.88 -26.47 6.54
N TRP A 94 -20.07 -26.83 7.54
CA TRP A 94 -18.79 -26.16 7.83
C TRP A 94 -17.78 -26.23 6.67
N PHE A 95 -17.88 -27.27 5.83
CA PHE A 95 -16.99 -27.46 4.67
C PHE A 95 -17.17 -26.37 3.60
N LEU A 96 -18.32 -25.68 3.54
CA LEU A 96 -18.57 -24.58 2.58
C LEU A 96 -17.71 -23.34 2.88
N ILE A 97 -17.29 -23.14 4.13
CA ILE A 97 -16.48 -21.98 4.53
C ILE A 97 -15.13 -21.99 3.81
N ILE A 98 -14.59 -23.17 3.51
CA ILE A 98 -13.28 -23.33 2.88
C ILE A 98 -13.25 -22.73 1.47
N PRO A 99 -14.04 -23.22 0.49
CA PRO A 99 -14.01 -22.70 -0.88
C PRO A 99 -14.64 -21.31 -1.00
N PHE A 100 -15.66 -20.97 -0.21
CA PHE A 100 -16.40 -19.71 -0.39
C PHE A 100 -15.83 -18.52 0.39
N PHE A 101 -15.07 -18.75 1.46
CA PHE A 101 -14.52 -17.67 2.27
C PHE A 101 -13.00 -17.75 2.41
N ASN A 102 -12.46 -18.86 2.94
CA ASN A 102 -11.03 -18.95 3.25
C ASN A 102 -10.13 -18.88 2.01
N VAL A 103 -10.43 -19.68 0.97
CA VAL A 103 -9.60 -19.73 -0.25
C VAL A 103 -9.57 -18.37 -0.98
N PRO A 104 -10.71 -17.73 -1.30
CA PRO A 104 -10.70 -16.41 -1.94
C PRO A 104 -10.00 -15.36 -1.10
N PHE A 105 -10.24 -15.36 0.22
CA PHE A 105 -9.62 -14.41 1.14
C PHE A 105 -8.09 -14.54 1.16
N LEU A 106 -7.58 -15.77 1.23
CA LEU A 106 -6.15 -16.06 1.18
C LEU A 106 -5.52 -15.62 -0.14
N ILE A 107 -6.17 -15.88 -1.28
CA ILE A 107 -5.68 -15.47 -2.60
C ILE A 107 -5.54 -13.95 -2.65
N ILE A 108 -6.59 -13.21 -2.26
CA ILE A 108 -6.57 -11.74 -2.22
C ILE A 108 -5.48 -11.23 -1.27
N PHE A 109 -5.33 -11.85 -0.11
CA PHE A 109 -4.33 -11.46 0.89
C PHE A 109 -2.89 -11.65 0.38
N ILE A 110 -2.62 -12.78 -0.29
CA ILE A 110 -1.32 -13.07 -0.87
C ILE A 110 -1.02 -12.11 -2.02
N ASP A 111 -1.95 -11.90 -2.95
CA ASP A 111 -1.80 -10.94 -4.06
C ASP A 111 -1.51 -9.53 -3.52
N PHE A 112 -2.25 -9.09 -2.49
CA PHE A 112 -2.01 -7.80 -1.84
C PHE A 112 -0.61 -7.71 -1.22
N LYS A 113 -0.15 -8.74 -0.51
CA LYS A 113 1.21 -8.77 0.06
C LYS A 113 2.30 -8.70 -1.01
N LEU A 114 2.11 -9.38 -2.13
CA LEU A 114 3.04 -9.35 -3.26
C LEU A 114 3.08 -7.97 -3.90
N LYS A 115 1.90 -7.38 -4.16
CA LYS A 115 1.78 -6.01 -4.68
C LYS A 115 2.39 -4.98 -3.74
N LYS A 116 2.14 -5.08 -2.44
CA LYS A 116 2.76 -4.23 -1.41
C LYS A 116 4.28 -4.24 -1.52
N LYS A 117 4.89 -5.42 -1.52
CA LYS A 117 6.36 -5.54 -1.64
C LYS A 117 6.87 -4.92 -2.94
N LYS A 118 6.19 -5.17 -4.06
CA LYS A 118 6.56 -4.65 -5.37
C LYS A 118 6.50 -3.12 -5.43
N GLU A 119 5.39 -2.52 -5.05
CA GLU A 119 5.20 -1.06 -5.13
C GLU A 119 6.13 -0.31 -4.16
N ILE A 120 6.31 -0.82 -2.94
CA ILE A 120 7.25 -0.22 -1.99
C ILE A 120 8.69 -0.29 -2.54
N LYS A 121 9.10 -1.44 -3.09
CA LYS A 121 10.44 -1.58 -3.69
C LYS A 121 10.67 -0.62 -4.85
N ILE A 122 9.65 -0.41 -5.68
CA ILE A 122 9.74 0.54 -6.80
C ILE A 122 9.87 1.97 -6.29
N LEU A 123 9.08 2.34 -5.27
CA LEU A 123 9.17 3.65 -4.63
C LEU A 123 10.55 3.87 -4.02
N THR A 124 11.04 2.95 -3.19
CA THR A 124 12.34 3.09 -2.52
C THR A 124 13.49 3.10 -3.52
N SER A 125 13.42 2.29 -4.59
CA SER A 125 14.42 2.31 -5.66
C SER A 125 14.49 3.67 -6.35
N LYS A 126 13.34 4.24 -6.74
CA LYS A 126 13.29 5.55 -7.42
C LYS A 126 13.64 6.70 -6.49
N PHE A 127 13.23 6.62 -5.23
CA PHE A 127 13.64 7.56 -4.19
C PHE A 127 15.15 7.58 -4.04
N LEU A 128 15.79 6.41 -3.92
CA LEU A 128 17.23 6.30 -3.73
C LEU A 128 18.00 6.79 -4.97
N GLU A 129 17.53 6.48 -6.17
CA GLU A 129 18.10 6.98 -7.43
C GLU A 129 18.15 8.52 -7.45
N LEU A 130 17.04 9.19 -7.14
CA LEU A 130 16.98 10.65 -7.07
C LEU A 130 17.77 11.24 -5.90
N TYR A 131 17.80 10.56 -4.76
CA TYR A 131 18.58 11.00 -3.60
C TYR A 131 20.07 11.04 -3.92
N LYS A 132 20.58 10.00 -4.59
CA LYS A 132 21.99 9.93 -4.99
C LYS A 132 22.35 10.95 -6.04
N SER A 133 21.49 11.16 -7.05
CA SER A 133 21.75 12.16 -8.08
C SER A 133 21.82 13.58 -7.54
N GLU A 134 21.08 13.87 -6.46
CA GLU A 134 21.01 15.21 -5.89
C GLU A 134 22.09 15.49 -4.82
N TYR A 135 22.46 14.49 -4.03
CA TYR A 135 23.24 14.71 -2.80
C TYR A 135 24.54 13.89 -2.69
N GLU A 136 24.77 12.93 -3.60
CA GLU A 136 26.00 12.12 -3.62
C GLU A 136 26.84 12.36 -4.89
N MET A 137 26.38 13.17 -5.85
CA MET A 137 27.13 13.56 -7.05
C MET A 137 27.69 14.99 -6.99
N GLU A 138 27.67 15.62 -5.81
CA GLU A 138 28.52 16.77 -5.44
C GLU A 138 29.69 16.27 -4.58
#